data_AF-A0A1D2TYX1-F1
#
_entry.id   AF-A0A1D2TYX1-F1
#
_cell.length_a   1.000
_cell.length_b   1.000
_cell.length_c   1.000
_cell.angle_alpha   90.00
_cell.angle_beta   90.00
_cell.angle_gamma   90.00
#
_symmetry.space_group_name_H-M   'P 1'
#
loop_
_entity.id
_entity.type
_entity.pdbx_description
1 polymer ?
#
loop_
_entity_poly.entity_id
_entity_poly.type
_entity_poly.pdbx_seq_one_letter_code
_entity_poly.pdbx_strand_id
1 'polypeptide(L)'
;MLRNGRLAQLLRQRSLRAVIGVERNIGLIVCLWSMALAALILTKLDMSQVSLSWHNMVLHGLIVLSPAIGITLAARCFPQGTLLALPEVVLARVGRWRRVDPLTAQRHASFGAHGLMAGLTIGLLLNVLMRTGEFVMAVPALAGEGPPWARVLFVSFALDCVVFNVLYAAAFIMAVRHVPWFPRMLLLIWGMDIVAQLLIAQWLSSVALPHQVAPALSMLLTGNIQKTLISMALWLPYLLLSERVNVTYRRRIRA
;
A
#
# COMPACT_ATOMS: atom_id res chain seq x y z
N MET A 1 26.20 29.71 2.70
CA MET A 1 25.88 28.49 3.48
C MET A 1 24.63 28.60 4.38
N LEU A 2 24.28 29.76 4.97
CA LEU A 2 23.10 29.92 5.85
C LEU A 2 21.72 29.74 5.18
N ARG A 3 21.59 30.01 3.87
CA ARG A 3 20.32 29.89 3.11
C ARG A 3 19.86 28.44 2.93
N ASN A 4 20.80 27.49 2.84
CA ASN A 4 20.49 26.07 2.67
C ASN A 4 19.95 25.43 3.97
N GLY A 5 20.41 25.92 5.13
CA GLY A 5 19.91 25.45 6.43
C GLY A 5 18.44 25.79 6.67
N ARG A 6 18.02 27.02 6.34
CA ARG A 6 16.62 27.44 6.45
C ARG A 6 15.70 26.65 5.51
N LEU A 7 16.13 26.44 4.27
CA LEU A 7 15.33 25.71 3.29
C LEU A 7 15.16 24.23 3.68
N ALA A 8 16.22 23.59 4.16
CA ALA A 8 16.17 22.23 4.69
C ALA A 8 15.25 22.11 5.93
N GLN A 9 15.31 23.08 6.85
CA GLN A 9 14.42 23.13 8.02
C GLN A 9 12.95 23.32 7.62
N LEU A 10 12.66 24.21 6.68
CA LEU A 10 11.30 24.42 6.17
C LEU A 10 10.74 23.17 5.49
N LEU A 11 11.52 22.50 4.66
CA LEU A 11 11.12 21.23 4.03
C LEU A 11 10.88 20.13 5.07
N ARG A 12 11.74 20.02 6.08
CA ARG A 12 11.56 19.09 7.20
C ARG A 12 10.25 19.36 7.93
N GLN A 13 9.99 20.61 8.32
CA GLN A 13 8.75 21.00 9.00
C GLN A 13 7.51 20.76 8.15
N ARG A 14 7.56 21.00 6.83
CA ARG A 14 6.46 20.69 5.91
C ARG A 14 6.21 19.19 5.82
N SER A 15 7.25 18.37 5.69
CA SER A 15 7.10 16.91 5.64
C SER A 15 6.54 16.32 6.94
N LEU A 16 6.95 16.86 8.08
CA LEU A 16 6.40 16.49 9.40
C LEU A 16 4.92 16.87 9.49
N ARG A 17 4.57 18.10 9.12
CA ARG A 17 3.18 18.57 9.11
C ARG A 17 2.30 17.74 8.18
N ALA A 18 2.81 17.32 7.02
CA ALA A 18 2.09 16.45 6.11
C ALA A 18 1.79 15.09 6.76
N VAL A 19 2.79 14.42 7.33
CA VAL A 19 2.60 13.09 7.94
C VAL A 19 1.70 13.16 9.16
N ILE A 20 1.91 14.13 10.05
CA ILE A 20 1.06 14.35 11.23
C ILE A 20 -0.37 14.71 10.79
N GLY A 21 -0.51 15.53 9.76
CA GLY A 21 -1.81 15.92 9.20
C GLY A 21 -2.57 14.72 8.64
N VAL A 22 -1.88 13.84 7.89
CA VAL A 22 -2.47 12.60 7.36
C VAL A 22 -2.82 11.64 8.50
N GLU A 23 -1.93 11.46 9.49
CA GLU A 23 -2.19 10.59 10.64
C GLU A 23 -3.40 11.07 11.46
N ARG A 24 -3.46 12.37 11.76
CA ARG A 24 -4.56 12.97 12.52
C ARG A 24 -5.90 12.86 11.80
N ASN A 25 -5.89 13.02 10.48
CA ASN A 25 -7.10 12.99 9.65
C ASN A 25 -7.33 11.63 8.99
N ILE A 26 -6.65 10.57 9.42
CA ILE A 26 -6.71 9.27 8.74
C ILE A 26 -8.15 8.74 8.65
N GLY A 27 -8.93 8.90 9.71
CA GLY A 27 -10.34 8.47 9.73
C GLY A 27 -11.18 9.24 8.70
N LEU A 28 -10.95 10.54 8.57
CA LEU A 28 -11.63 11.39 7.59
C LEU A 28 -11.19 11.05 6.16
N ILE A 29 -9.88 10.83 5.94
CA ILE A 29 -9.33 10.43 4.63
C ILE A 29 -9.96 9.10 4.18
N VAL A 30 -10.01 8.11 5.08
CA VAL A 30 -10.64 6.82 4.81
C VAL A 30 -12.13 6.97 4.55
N CYS A 31 -12.84 7.78 5.34
CA CYS A 31 -14.27 8.00 5.17
C CYS A 31 -14.58 8.66 3.81
N LEU A 32 -13.95 9.80 3.51
CA LEU A 32 -14.11 10.49 2.23
C LEU A 32 -13.80 9.59 1.05
N TRP A 33 -12.77 8.75 1.19
CA TRP A 33 -12.40 7.82 0.16
C TRP A 33 -13.40 6.69 -0.02
N SER A 34 -13.81 6.01 1.06
CA SER A 34 -14.84 4.97 0.98
C SER A 34 -16.13 5.54 0.39
N MET A 35 -16.49 6.79 0.70
CA MET A 35 -17.61 7.48 0.09
C MET A 35 -17.41 7.72 -1.41
N ALA A 36 -16.25 8.27 -1.83
CA ALA A 36 -15.95 8.52 -3.23
C ALA A 36 -15.93 7.23 -4.06
N LEU A 37 -15.38 6.15 -3.49
CA LEU A 37 -15.33 4.84 -4.11
C LEU A 37 -16.71 4.19 -4.20
N ALA A 38 -17.51 4.27 -3.14
CA ALA A 38 -18.89 3.81 -3.16
C ALA A 38 -19.69 4.55 -4.25
N ALA A 39 -19.52 5.88 -4.36
CA ALA A 39 -20.15 6.67 -5.40
C ALA A 39 -19.72 6.22 -6.81
N LEU A 40 -18.42 6.01 -7.05
CA LEU A 40 -17.89 5.52 -8.33
C LEU A 40 -18.40 4.13 -8.70
N ILE A 41 -18.53 3.23 -7.72
CA ILE A 41 -19.07 1.89 -7.95
C ILE A 41 -20.56 1.98 -8.27
N LEU A 42 -21.33 2.79 -7.51
CA LEU A 42 -22.75 2.97 -7.74
C LEU A 42 -23.04 3.56 -9.12
N THR A 43 -22.32 4.60 -9.53
CA THR A 43 -22.48 5.18 -10.88
C THR A 43 -22.16 4.16 -11.95
N LYS A 44 -21.10 3.36 -11.77
CA LYS A 44 -20.76 2.30 -12.72
C LYS A 44 -21.82 1.21 -12.81
N LEU A 45 -22.39 0.79 -11.69
CA LEU A 45 -23.46 -0.22 -11.64
C LEU A 45 -24.73 0.29 -12.32
N ASP A 46 -25.09 1.55 -12.09
CA ASP A 46 -26.23 2.22 -12.70
C ASP A 46 -26.08 2.32 -14.24
N MET A 47 -24.93 2.81 -14.72
CA MET A 47 -24.64 2.89 -16.16
C MET A 47 -24.65 1.52 -16.85
N SER A 48 -24.29 0.47 -16.12
CA SER A 48 -24.24 -0.89 -16.67
C SER A 48 -25.58 -1.62 -16.60
N GLN A 49 -26.61 -1.04 -15.97
CA GLN A 49 -27.94 -1.63 -15.76
C GLN A 49 -27.86 -3.04 -15.16
N VAL A 50 -26.94 -3.23 -14.20
CA VAL A 50 -26.57 -4.54 -13.67
C VAL A 50 -27.48 -4.95 -12.51
N SER A 51 -28.14 -6.10 -12.61
CA SER A 51 -28.75 -6.74 -11.45
C SER A 51 -27.66 -7.31 -10.52
N LEU A 52 -27.64 -6.82 -9.29
CA LEU A 52 -26.64 -7.21 -8.30
C LEU A 52 -26.96 -8.58 -7.71
N SER A 53 -26.09 -9.56 -7.96
CA SER A 53 -26.07 -10.79 -7.17
C SER A 53 -25.50 -10.49 -5.77
N TRP A 54 -25.93 -11.24 -4.75
CA TRP A 54 -25.41 -11.13 -3.39
C TRP A 54 -23.87 -11.22 -3.35
N HIS A 55 -23.28 -12.15 -4.10
CA HIS A 55 -21.83 -12.32 -4.20
C HIS A 55 -21.13 -11.05 -4.72
N ASN A 56 -21.69 -10.42 -5.75
CA ASN A 56 -21.14 -9.18 -6.30
C ASN A 56 -21.28 -8.03 -5.30
N MET A 57 -22.41 -7.93 -4.57
CA MET A 57 -22.58 -6.92 -3.52
C MET A 57 -21.52 -7.05 -2.43
N VAL A 58 -21.27 -8.28 -1.96
CA VAL A 58 -20.25 -8.54 -0.93
C VAL A 58 -18.87 -8.13 -1.43
N LEU A 59 -18.49 -8.50 -2.65
CA LEU A 59 -17.17 -8.14 -3.19
C LEU A 59 -16.99 -6.62 -3.37
N HIS A 60 -17.99 -5.91 -3.89
CA HIS A 60 -17.94 -4.45 -3.97
C HIS A 60 -17.87 -3.79 -2.59
N GLY A 61 -18.65 -4.30 -1.62
CA GLY A 61 -18.59 -3.84 -0.23
C GLY A 61 -17.21 -4.06 0.39
N LEU A 62 -16.59 -5.23 0.16
CA LEU A 62 -15.24 -5.52 0.60
C LEU A 62 -14.21 -4.59 -0.03
N ILE A 63 -14.33 -4.27 -1.32
CA ILE A 63 -13.43 -3.31 -1.98
C ILE A 63 -13.53 -1.93 -1.31
N VAL A 64 -14.75 -1.44 -1.06
CA VAL A 64 -15.00 -0.16 -0.38
C VAL A 64 -14.44 -0.11 1.04
N LEU A 65 -14.59 -1.21 1.79
CA LEU A 65 -14.19 -1.30 3.19
C LEU A 65 -12.73 -1.73 3.38
N SER A 66 -12.08 -2.27 2.35
CA SER A 66 -10.73 -2.84 2.44
C SER A 66 -9.69 -1.90 3.06
N PRO A 67 -9.60 -0.59 2.73
CA PRO A 67 -8.61 0.28 3.36
C PRO A 67 -8.92 0.52 4.84
N ALA A 68 -10.19 0.65 5.19
CA ALA A 68 -10.64 0.81 6.58
C ALA A 68 -10.31 -0.43 7.42
N ILE A 69 -10.52 -1.63 6.86
CA ILE A 69 -10.14 -2.89 7.50
C ILE A 69 -8.63 -2.93 7.75
N GLY A 70 -7.80 -2.61 6.75
CA GLY A 70 -6.34 -2.60 6.90
C GLY A 70 -5.85 -1.62 7.96
N ILE A 71 -6.40 -0.39 7.97
CA ILE A 71 -6.06 0.63 8.96
C ILE A 71 -6.50 0.22 10.37
N THR A 72 -7.74 -0.23 10.54
CA THR A 72 -8.27 -0.61 11.86
C THR A 72 -7.56 -1.82 12.43
N LEU A 73 -7.29 -2.84 11.60
CA LEU A 73 -6.55 -4.03 12.00
C LEU A 73 -5.13 -3.67 12.46
N ALA A 74 -4.37 -2.94 11.62
CA ALA A 74 -3.02 -2.53 11.97
C ALA A 74 -2.99 -1.59 13.19
N ALA A 75 -3.98 -0.69 13.31
CA ALA A 75 -4.07 0.22 14.44
C ALA A 75 -4.34 -0.50 15.76
N ARG A 76 -5.07 -1.63 15.74
CA ARG A 76 -5.30 -2.48 16.90
C ARG A 76 -4.09 -3.36 17.22
N CYS A 77 -3.45 -3.92 16.20
CA CYS A 77 -2.27 -4.78 16.39
C CYS A 77 -1.03 -4.00 16.85
N PHE A 78 -0.91 -2.71 16.48
CA PHE A 78 0.25 -1.89 16.81
C PHE A 78 -0.14 -0.56 17.48
N PRO A 79 -0.57 -0.56 18.76
CA PRO A 79 -0.98 0.66 19.45
C PRO A 79 0.14 1.71 19.50
N GLN A 80 -0.23 2.99 19.42
CA GLN A 80 0.74 4.10 19.53
C GLN A 80 1.46 4.06 20.88
N GLY A 81 2.76 4.40 20.88
CA GLY A 81 3.56 4.48 22.10
C GLY A 81 4.05 3.12 22.64
N THR A 82 3.73 2.00 21.99
CA THR A 82 4.22 0.69 22.43
C THR A 82 5.67 0.44 22.00
N LEU A 83 6.50 -0.02 22.93
CA LEU A 83 7.88 -0.42 22.64
C LEU A 83 7.89 -1.85 22.08
N LEU A 84 7.78 -1.96 20.76
CA LEU A 84 7.78 -3.27 20.10
C LEU A 84 9.17 -3.92 20.14
N ALA A 85 9.21 -5.25 20.26
CA ALA A 85 10.44 -6.01 20.20
C ALA A 85 11.11 -5.88 18.82
N LEU A 86 12.44 -5.92 18.80
CA LEU A 86 13.18 -6.00 17.56
C LEU A 86 13.10 -7.43 17.02
N PRO A 87 12.86 -7.58 15.71
CA PRO A 87 12.89 -8.88 15.06
C PRO A 87 14.31 -9.49 15.04
N GLU A 88 14.41 -10.78 15.35
CA GLU A 88 15.68 -11.51 15.49
C GLU A 88 16.43 -11.65 14.16
N VAL A 89 15.71 -11.88 13.06
CA VAL A 89 16.29 -12.10 11.74
C VAL A 89 16.73 -10.78 11.10
N VAL A 90 18.03 -10.62 10.85
CA VAL A 90 18.57 -9.37 10.29
C VAL A 90 18.60 -9.43 8.75
N LEU A 91 17.66 -8.74 8.09
CA LEU A 91 17.61 -8.66 6.60
C LEU A 91 18.73 -7.82 5.98
N ALA A 92 19.27 -6.83 6.70
CA ALA A 92 20.29 -5.94 6.17
C ALA A 92 21.48 -5.85 7.14
N ARG A 93 22.64 -6.31 6.67
CA ARG A 93 23.94 -6.19 7.34
C ARG A 93 24.89 -5.20 6.63
N VAL A 94 24.44 -4.55 5.57
CA VAL A 94 25.28 -3.65 4.77
C VAL A 94 25.59 -2.39 5.57
N GLY A 95 26.89 -2.17 5.85
CA GLY A 95 27.40 -0.99 6.57
C GLY A 95 27.81 -1.27 8.03
N ARG A 96 28.56 -0.33 8.62
CA ARG A 96 28.99 -0.39 10.04
C ARG A 96 27.92 0.23 10.93
N TRP A 97 27.11 -0.61 11.57
CA TRP A 97 25.98 -0.20 12.38
C TRP A 97 26.09 -0.74 13.80
N ARG A 98 25.88 0.14 14.79
CA ARG A 98 25.78 -0.21 16.21
C ARG A 98 24.30 -0.25 16.63
N ARG A 99 23.88 -1.31 17.31
CA ARG A 99 22.54 -1.42 17.90
C ARG A 99 22.43 -0.46 19.09
N VAL A 100 21.28 0.19 19.22
CA VAL A 100 20.97 1.11 20.32
C VAL A 100 19.64 0.76 20.96
N ASP A 101 19.47 1.18 22.21
CA ASP A 101 18.19 1.07 22.92
C ASP A 101 17.12 1.98 22.28
N PRO A 102 15.82 1.70 22.52
CA PRO A 102 14.73 2.47 21.92
C PRO A 102 14.74 3.95 22.27
N LEU A 103 15.17 4.33 23.48
CA LEU A 103 15.16 5.73 23.93
C LEU A 103 16.27 6.52 23.25
N THR A 104 17.46 5.95 23.12
CA THR A 104 18.56 6.53 22.34
C THR A 104 18.19 6.67 20.87
N ALA A 105 17.51 5.67 20.29
CA ALA A 105 17.01 5.76 18.91
C ALA A 105 16.01 6.91 18.73
N GLN A 106 15.07 7.10 19.67
CA GLN A 106 14.06 8.17 19.61
C GLN A 106 14.66 9.57 19.74
N ARG A 107 15.76 9.72 20.51
CA ARG A 107 16.47 11.00 20.67
C ARG A 107 17.31 11.36 19.44
N HIS A 108 17.52 10.43 18.51
CA HIS A 108 18.38 10.65 17.35
C HIS A 108 17.70 11.58 16.33
N ALA A 109 18.46 12.54 15.77
CA ALA A 109 17.93 13.55 14.85
C ALA A 109 17.25 12.96 13.59
N SER A 110 17.68 11.77 13.17
CA SER A 110 17.15 11.02 12.02
C SER A 110 15.94 10.13 12.37
N PHE A 111 15.42 10.14 13.59
CA PHE A 111 14.25 9.35 13.97
C PHE A 111 12.95 9.90 13.36
N GLY A 112 12.05 9.00 12.97
CA GLY A 112 10.68 9.32 12.53
C GLY A 112 10.48 9.34 11.01
N ALA A 113 9.20 9.29 10.63
CA ALA A 113 8.73 9.09 9.25
C ALA A 113 8.68 10.37 8.40
N HIS A 114 9.72 11.21 8.44
CA HIS A 114 9.76 12.48 7.70
C HIS A 114 10.77 12.48 6.54
N GLY A 115 10.74 13.50 5.67
CA GLY A 115 11.58 13.55 4.46
C GLY A 115 11.17 12.50 3.41
N LEU A 116 12.13 11.75 2.85
CA LEU A 116 11.84 10.68 1.88
C LEU A 116 10.92 9.59 2.44
N MET A 117 10.98 9.31 3.75
CA MET A 117 10.02 8.41 4.42
C MET A 117 8.58 8.91 4.33
N ALA A 118 8.35 10.24 4.40
CA ALA A 118 7.02 10.80 4.22
C ALA A 118 6.50 10.52 2.80
N GLY A 119 7.37 10.66 1.80
CA GLY A 119 7.04 10.34 0.40
C GLY A 119 6.68 8.86 0.22
N LEU A 120 7.44 7.95 0.83
CA LEU A 120 7.11 6.52 0.83
C LEU A 120 5.75 6.27 1.46
N THR A 121 5.51 6.81 2.65
CA THR A 121 4.25 6.65 3.38
C THR A 121 3.05 7.18 2.60
N ILE A 122 3.17 8.34 1.97
CA ILE A 122 2.14 8.88 1.06
C ILE A 122 1.97 7.96 -0.16
N GLY A 123 3.07 7.46 -0.71
CA GLY A 123 3.07 6.50 -1.82
C GLY A 123 2.29 5.21 -1.50
N LEU A 124 2.35 4.73 -0.25
CA LEU A 124 1.55 3.56 0.18
C LEU A 124 0.05 3.83 0.10
N LEU A 125 -0.41 5.02 0.52
CA LEU A 125 -1.82 5.40 0.36
C LEU A 125 -2.20 5.59 -1.11
N LEU A 126 -1.32 6.21 -1.89
CA LEU A 126 -1.54 6.42 -3.31
C LEU A 126 -1.66 5.10 -4.07
N ASN A 127 -0.88 4.08 -3.71
CA ASN A 127 -0.99 2.74 -4.30
C ASN A 127 -2.39 2.15 -4.15
N VAL A 128 -2.99 2.29 -2.98
CA VAL A 128 -4.34 1.78 -2.71
C VAL A 128 -5.37 2.56 -3.55
N LEU A 129 -5.20 3.87 -3.73
CA LEU A 129 -6.05 4.67 -4.63
C LEU A 129 -5.91 4.24 -6.10
N MET A 130 -4.68 4.14 -6.59
CA MET A 130 -4.40 3.77 -7.98
C MET A 130 -4.92 2.37 -8.29
N ARG A 131 -4.69 1.39 -7.41
CA ARG A 131 -5.16 0.01 -7.61
C ARG A 131 -6.68 -0.07 -7.66
N THR A 132 -7.35 0.66 -6.77
CA THR A 132 -8.81 0.74 -6.76
C THR A 132 -9.33 1.42 -8.02
N GLY A 133 -8.72 2.52 -8.44
CA GLY A 133 -9.07 3.21 -9.68
C GLY A 133 -8.91 2.31 -10.90
N GLU A 134 -7.82 1.55 -10.96
CA GLU A 134 -7.57 0.57 -12.03
C GLU A 134 -8.61 -0.54 -12.05
N PHE A 135 -9.01 -1.07 -10.89
CA PHE A 135 -10.13 -2.00 -10.80
C PHE A 135 -11.42 -1.38 -11.36
N VAL A 136 -11.78 -0.18 -10.90
CA VAL A 136 -13.00 0.51 -11.33
C VAL A 136 -12.96 0.87 -12.81
N MET A 137 -11.80 1.12 -13.42
CA MET A 137 -11.71 1.47 -14.84
C MET A 137 -11.58 0.25 -15.75
N ALA A 138 -10.83 -0.78 -15.35
CA ALA A 138 -10.48 -1.89 -16.23
C ALA A 138 -11.42 -3.10 -16.14
N VAL A 139 -12.04 -3.35 -14.98
CA VAL A 139 -12.84 -4.55 -14.75
C VAL A 139 -14.31 -4.26 -15.01
N PRO A 140 -15.02 -4.90 -15.96
CA PRO A 140 -16.43 -4.61 -16.22
C PRO A 140 -17.32 -4.93 -15.01
N ALA A 141 -18.42 -4.20 -14.85
CA ALA A 141 -19.45 -4.53 -13.87
C ALA A 141 -20.26 -5.74 -14.35
N LEU A 142 -20.42 -6.76 -13.50
CA LEU A 142 -21.05 -8.02 -13.91
C LEU A 142 -22.56 -8.07 -13.64
N ALA A 143 -23.32 -7.94 -14.74
CA ALA A 143 -24.62 -8.52 -15.08
C ALA A 143 -24.86 -10.00 -14.76
N GLY A 144 -25.46 -10.40 -13.63
CA GLY A 144 -25.95 -11.77 -13.46
C GLY A 144 -24.92 -12.88 -13.75
N GLU A 145 -25.26 -13.83 -14.63
CA GLU A 145 -24.36 -14.90 -15.11
C GLU A 145 -23.54 -14.49 -16.35
N GLY A 146 -22.83 -13.37 -16.27
CA GLY A 146 -21.90 -12.95 -17.33
C GLY A 146 -20.94 -14.07 -17.78
N PRO A 147 -20.28 -13.90 -18.94
CA PRO A 147 -19.49 -14.97 -19.54
C PRO A 147 -18.39 -15.46 -18.57
N PRO A 148 -18.04 -16.76 -18.58
CA PRO A 148 -17.15 -17.34 -17.58
C PRO A 148 -15.84 -16.60 -17.39
N TRP A 149 -15.23 -16.11 -18.48
CA TRP A 149 -14.00 -15.31 -18.43
C TRP A 149 -14.16 -14.00 -17.66
N ALA A 150 -15.31 -13.34 -17.77
CA ALA A 150 -15.56 -12.06 -17.12
C ALA A 150 -15.78 -12.26 -15.61
N ARG A 151 -16.41 -13.37 -15.21
CA ARG A 151 -16.53 -13.76 -13.79
C ARG A 151 -15.17 -14.03 -13.16
N VAL A 152 -14.32 -14.82 -13.82
CA VAL A 152 -12.96 -15.11 -13.33
C VAL A 152 -12.14 -13.83 -13.24
N LEU A 153 -12.22 -12.96 -14.26
CA LEU A 153 -11.53 -11.67 -14.25
C LEU A 153 -12.01 -10.78 -13.11
N PHE A 154 -13.31 -10.61 -12.94
CA PHE A 154 -13.87 -9.79 -11.86
C PHE A 154 -13.44 -10.30 -10.48
N VAL A 155 -13.62 -11.60 -10.19
CA VAL A 155 -13.28 -12.17 -8.89
C VAL A 155 -11.77 -12.06 -8.63
N SER A 156 -10.94 -12.38 -9.62
CA SER A 156 -9.48 -12.33 -9.48
C SER A 156 -8.99 -10.93 -9.15
N PHE A 157 -9.44 -9.91 -9.92
CA PHE A 157 -9.04 -8.52 -9.69
C PHE A 157 -9.71 -7.90 -8.46
N ALA A 158 -10.91 -8.34 -8.08
CA ALA A 158 -11.57 -7.89 -6.85
C ALA A 158 -10.82 -8.39 -5.62
N LEU A 159 -10.45 -9.68 -5.58
CA LEU A 159 -9.66 -10.26 -4.50
C LEU A 159 -8.29 -9.60 -4.40
N ASP A 160 -7.62 -9.42 -5.54
CA ASP A 160 -6.36 -8.68 -5.65
C ASP A 160 -6.48 -7.26 -5.07
N CYS A 161 -7.49 -6.50 -5.51
CA CYS A 161 -7.75 -5.16 -5.02
C CYS A 161 -7.99 -5.14 -3.50
N VAL A 162 -8.86 -6.01 -2.98
CA VAL A 162 -9.18 -6.10 -1.54
C VAL A 162 -7.93 -6.44 -0.72
N VAL A 163 -7.21 -7.49 -1.09
CA VAL A 163 -6.05 -7.98 -0.34
C VAL A 163 -4.97 -6.89 -0.28
N PHE A 164 -4.60 -6.32 -1.42
CA PHE A 164 -3.53 -5.32 -1.43
C PHE A 164 -3.96 -3.97 -0.85
N ASN A 165 -5.24 -3.60 -0.95
CA ASN A 165 -5.74 -2.44 -0.24
C ASN A 165 -5.59 -2.59 1.28
N VAL A 166 -5.96 -3.76 1.83
CA VAL A 166 -5.76 -4.08 3.25
C VAL A 166 -4.27 -4.05 3.61
N LEU A 167 -3.42 -4.72 2.83
CA LEU A 167 -1.99 -4.86 3.12
C LEU A 167 -1.24 -3.53 3.05
N TYR A 168 -1.44 -2.71 2.02
CA TYR A 168 -0.79 -1.42 1.88
C TYR A 168 -1.31 -0.42 2.93
N ALA A 169 -2.61 -0.44 3.25
CA ALA A 169 -3.18 0.38 4.33
C ALA A 169 -2.63 -0.01 5.71
N ALA A 170 -2.42 -1.31 5.95
CA ALA A 170 -1.76 -1.80 7.16
C ALA A 170 -0.26 -1.38 7.20
N ALA A 171 0.45 -1.51 6.08
CA ALA A 171 1.84 -1.07 5.97
C ALA A 171 2.01 0.43 6.19
N PHE A 172 1.05 1.24 5.74
CA PHE A 172 0.99 2.68 6.03
C PHE A 172 0.95 2.94 7.54
N ILE A 173 0.06 2.27 8.28
CA ILE A 173 -0.01 2.40 9.75
C ILE A 173 1.30 1.97 10.39
N MET A 174 1.89 0.86 9.94
CA MET A 174 3.17 0.40 10.45
C MET A 174 4.29 1.42 10.23
N ALA A 175 4.32 2.11 9.09
CA ALA A 175 5.28 3.16 8.80
C ALA A 175 5.11 4.36 9.74
N VAL A 176 3.87 4.87 9.84
CA VAL A 176 3.54 6.04 10.66
C VAL A 176 3.82 5.77 12.14
N ARG A 177 3.49 4.57 12.63
CA ARG A 177 3.72 4.17 14.03
C ARG A 177 5.11 3.61 14.30
N HIS A 178 6.03 3.72 13.34
CA HIS A 178 7.44 3.35 13.48
C HIS A 178 7.64 1.88 13.87
N VAL A 179 6.77 0.99 13.38
CA VAL A 179 6.78 -0.43 13.69
C VAL A 179 8.01 -1.09 13.08
N PRO A 180 8.89 -1.76 13.86
CA PRO A 180 10.15 -2.32 13.36
C PRO A 180 10.01 -3.30 12.18
N TRP A 181 8.85 -3.93 12.05
CA TRP A 181 8.52 -4.89 11.01
C TRP A 181 8.16 -4.25 9.66
N PHE A 182 7.90 -2.93 9.61
CA PHE A 182 7.44 -2.23 8.41
C PHE A 182 8.28 -2.53 7.15
N PRO A 183 9.63 -2.39 7.15
CA PRO A 183 10.41 -2.64 5.93
C PRO A 183 10.30 -4.07 5.41
N ARG A 184 10.09 -5.05 6.30
CA ARG A 184 9.92 -6.46 5.90
C ARG A 184 8.55 -6.71 5.33
N MET A 185 7.53 -6.16 6.00
CA MET A 185 6.15 -6.25 5.54
C MET A 185 6.04 -5.66 4.13
N LEU A 186 6.63 -4.50 3.88
CA LEU A 186 6.62 -3.89 2.56
C LEU A 186 7.31 -4.76 1.49
N LEU A 187 8.44 -5.36 1.81
CA LEU A 187 9.12 -6.31 0.90
C LEU A 187 8.24 -7.54 0.61
N LEU A 188 7.59 -8.08 1.64
CA LEU A 188 6.66 -9.20 1.51
C LEU A 188 5.47 -8.82 0.62
N ILE A 189 4.89 -7.63 0.82
CA ILE A 189 3.77 -7.13 0.02
C ILE A 189 4.18 -7.05 -1.45
N TRP A 190 5.35 -6.47 -1.78
CA TRP A 190 5.81 -6.43 -3.17
C TRP A 190 6.00 -7.82 -3.78
N GLY A 191 6.57 -8.77 -3.01
CA GLY A 191 6.72 -10.16 -3.46
C GLY A 191 5.37 -10.84 -3.71
N MET A 192 4.42 -10.69 -2.78
CA MET A 192 3.05 -11.18 -2.93
C MET A 192 2.36 -10.54 -4.14
N ASP A 193 2.60 -9.26 -4.41
CA ASP A 193 1.98 -8.52 -5.51
C ASP A 193 2.41 -9.11 -6.86
N ILE A 194 3.71 -9.34 -7.05
CA ILE A 194 4.24 -10.00 -8.26
C ILE A 194 3.64 -11.40 -8.40
N VAL A 195 3.65 -12.21 -7.33
CA VAL A 195 3.10 -13.57 -7.36
C VAL A 195 1.60 -13.55 -7.70
N ALA A 196 0.82 -12.64 -7.11
CA ALA A 196 -0.60 -12.50 -7.40
C ALA A 196 -0.85 -12.18 -8.88
N GLN A 197 -0.12 -11.23 -9.46
CA GLN A 197 -0.27 -10.91 -10.89
C GLN A 197 0.06 -12.10 -11.80
N LEU A 198 1.08 -12.89 -11.45
CA LEU A 198 1.43 -14.12 -12.19
C LEU A 198 0.34 -15.20 -12.06
N LEU A 199 -0.22 -15.39 -10.87
CA LEU A 199 -1.32 -16.34 -10.64
C LEU A 199 -2.58 -15.93 -11.40
N ILE A 200 -2.92 -14.64 -11.40
CA ILE A 200 -4.07 -14.11 -12.17
C ILE A 200 -3.85 -14.35 -13.67
N ALA A 201 -2.63 -14.11 -14.18
CA ALA A 201 -2.30 -14.39 -15.57
C ALA A 201 -2.49 -15.88 -15.92
N GLN A 202 -1.99 -16.78 -15.06
CA GLN A 202 -2.11 -18.22 -15.24
C GLN A 202 -3.57 -18.71 -15.14
N TRP A 203 -4.37 -18.15 -14.24
CA TRP A 203 -5.79 -18.50 -14.14
C TRP A 203 -6.58 -18.01 -15.34
N LEU A 204 -6.30 -16.79 -15.82
CA LEU A 204 -7.01 -16.24 -16.97
C LEU A 204 -6.62 -16.93 -18.28
N SER A 205 -5.42 -17.49 -18.41
CA SER A 205 -5.04 -18.29 -19.58
C SER A 205 -5.76 -19.63 -19.67
N SER A 206 -6.31 -20.13 -18.54
CA SER A 206 -7.11 -21.36 -18.52
C SER A 206 -8.54 -21.17 -19.05
N VAL A 207 -8.97 -19.92 -19.25
CA VAL A 207 -10.31 -19.59 -19.74
C VAL A 207 -10.21 -19.02 -21.15
N ALA A 208 -11.14 -19.39 -22.03
CA ALA A 208 -11.21 -18.85 -23.38
C ALA A 208 -11.53 -17.34 -23.36
N LEU A 209 -10.49 -16.52 -23.44
CA LEU A 209 -10.59 -15.06 -23.49
C LEU A 209 -10.93 -14.59 -24.92
N PRO A 210 -11.85 -13.63 -25.09
CA PRO A 210 -12.06 -12.99 -26.38
C PRO A 210 -10.78 -12.31 -26.87
N HIS A 211 -10.48 -12.42 -28.17
CA HIS A 211 -9.29 -11.82 -28.79
C HIS A 211 -9.17 -10.30 -28.55
N GLN A 212 -10.30 -9.61 -28.35
CA GLN A 212 -10.34 -8.17 -28.07
C GLN A 212 -9.94 -7.82 -26.64
N VAL A 213 -10.08 -8.75 -25.68
CA VAL A 213 -9.82 -8.52 -24.25
C VAL A 213 -8.38 -8.86 -23.89
N ALA A 214 -7.78 -9.86 -24.55
CA ALA A 214 -6.45 -10.35 -24.23
C ALA A 214 -5.34 -9.26 -24.25
N PRO A 215 -5.28 -8.33 -25.24
CA PRO A 215 -4.28 -7.26 -25.24
C PRO A 215 -4.43 -6.29 -24.07
N ALA A 216 -5.66 -5.90 -23.75
CA ALA A 216 -5.95 -4.99 -22.64
C ALA A 216 -5.58 -5.63 -21.29
N LEU A 217 -5.90 -6.91 -21.12
CA LEU A 217 -5.52 -7.68 -19.92
C LEU A 217 -4.00 -7.82 -19.78
N SER A 218 -3.30 -8.13 -20.88
CA SER A 218 -1.84 -8.22 -20.89
C SER A 218 -1.18 -6.89 -20.49
N MET A 219 -1.69 -5.78 -21.03
CA MET A 219 -1.24 -4.43 -20.68
C MET A 219 -1.47 -4.12 -19.19
N LEU A 220 -2.63 -4.48 -18.65
CA LEU A 220 -2.97 -4.27 -17.25
C LEU A 220 -2.04 -5.06 -16.31
N LEU A 221 -1.88 -6.36 -16.54
CA LEU A 221 -1.02 -7.24 -15.72
C LEU A 221 0.45 -6.81 -15.81
N THR A 222 0.94 -6.53 -17.01
CA THR A 222 2.31 -6.04 -17.21
C THR A 222 2.52 -4.70 -16.53
N GLY A 223 1.56 -3.79 -16.65
CA GLY A 223 1.58 -2.49 -16.00
C GLY A 223 1.63 -2.59 -14.47
N ASN A 224 0.89 -3.53 -13.88
CA ASN A 224 0.90 -3.77 -12.44
C ASN A 224 2.27 -4.29 -11.95
N ILE A 225 2.83 -5.28 -12.66
CA ILE A 225 4.17 -5.79 -12.34
C ILE A 225 5.22 -4.67 -12.47
N GLN A 226 5.15 -3.86 -13.53
CA GLN A 226 6.06 -2.73 -13.73
C GLN A 226 5.97 -1.71 -12.60
N LYS A 227 4.76 -1.32 -12.17
CA LYS A 227 4.58 -0.39 -11.03
C LYS A 227 5.22 -0.93 -9.76
N THR A 228 5.03 -2.22 -9.48
CA THR A 228 5.63 -2.87 -8.30
C THR A 228 7.15 -2.90 -8.41
N LEU A 229 7.71 -3.26 -9.57
CA LEU A 229 9.16 -3.26 -9.80
C LEU A 229 9.77 -1.84 -9.72
N ILE A 230 9.10 -0.83 -10.26
CA ILE A 230 9.51 0.58 -10.16
C ILE A 230 9.52 1.01 -8.69
N SER A 231 8.46 0.66 -7.94
CA SER A 231 8.36 0.94 -6.50
C SER A 231 9.50 0.26 -5.73
N MET A 232 9.77 -1.02 -6.00
CA MET A 232 10.90 -1.75 -5.42
C MET A 232 12.23 -1.09 -5.77
N ALA A 233 12.47 -0.76 -7.05
CA ALA A 233 13.72 -0.15 -7.50
C ALA A 233 13.97 1.22 -6.83
N LEU A 234 12.92 2.01 -6.64
CA LEU A 234 13.01 3.32 -5.99
C LEU A 234 13.24 3.20 -4.47
N TRP A 235 12.47 2.33 -3.81
CA TRP A 235 12.38 2.32 -2.35
C TRP A 235 13.28 1.29 -1.68
N LEU A 236 13.61 0.17 -2.32
CA LEU A 236 14.47 -0.86 -1.71
C LEU A 236 15.86 -0.34 -1.35
N PRO A 237 16.59 0.42 -2.22
CA PRO A 237 17.87 1.00 -1.83
C PRO A 237 17.74 1.93 -0.62
N TYR A 238 16.67 2.73 -0.60
CA TYR A 238 16.38 3.62 0.52
C TYR A 238 16.09 2.84 1.81
N LEU A 239 15.28 1.79 1.76
CA LEU A 239 14.98 0.93 2.92
C LEU A 239 16.21 0.17 3.43
N LEU A 240 17.16 -0.18 2.56
CA LEU A 240 18.36 -0.89 2.94
C LEU A 240 19.41 0.04 3.57
N LEU A 241 19.69 1.18 2.93
CA LEU A 241 20.85 2.02 3.21
C LEU A 241 20.55 3.25 4.06
N SER A 242 19.30 3.71 4.11
CA SER A 242 18.97 4.97 4.79
C SER A 242 19.25 4.89 6.29
N GLU A 243 20.00 5.86 6.81
CA GLU A 243 20.22 6.04 8.24
C GLU A 243 18.89 6.22 8.99
N ARG A 244 17.95 6.98 8.42
CA ARG A 244 16.61 7.19 8.99
C ARG A 244 15.87 5.88 9.20
N VAL A 245 15.94 4.96 8.24
CA VAL A 245 15.29 3.65 8.34
C VAL A 245 15.97 2.79 9.40
N ASN A 246 17.30 2.81 9.42
CA ASN A 246 18.09 2.06 10.39
C ASN A 246 17.83 2.55 11.82
N VAL A 247 17.76 3.87 12.04
CA VAL A 247 17.44 4.47 13.33
C VAL A 247 15.99 4.20 13.74
N THR A 248 15.03 4.47 12.86
CA THR A 248 13.59 4.43 13.18
C THR A 248 13.08 2.99 13.36
N TYR A 249 13.36 2.11 12.40
CA TYR A 249 12.76 0.78 12.36
C TYR A 249 13.70 -0.34 12.82
N ARG A 250 15.02 -0.13 12.75
CA ARG A 250 16.01 -1.16 13.13
C ARG A 250 16.78 -0.84 14.42
N ARG A 251 16.57 0.36 15.00
CA ARG A 251 17.26 0.88 16.18
C ARG A 251 18.78 0.73 16.08
N ARG A 252 19.34 1.26 14.99
CA ARG A 252 20.76 1.24 14.69
C ARG A 252 21.27 2.62 14.31
N ILE A 253 22.43 2.98 14.81
CA ILE A 253 23.19 4.19 14.44
C ILE A 253 24.49 3.79 13.77
N ARG A 254 25.12 4.71 13.01
CA ARG A 254 26.44 4.45 12.45
C ARG A 254 27.46 4.29 13.58
N ALA A 255 28.32 3.28 13.45
CA ALA A 255 29.43 3.04 14.37
C ALA A 255 30.61 3.95 14.07
#